data_AF-A0A101RNF4-F1
#
_entry.id   AF-A0A101RNF4-F1
#
_cell.length_a   1.000
_cell.length_b   1.000
_cell.length_c   1.000
_cell.angle_alpha   90.00
_cell.angle_beta   90.00
_cell.angle_gamma   90.00
#
_symmetry.space_group_name_H-M   'P 1'
#
loop_
_entity.id
_entity.type
_entity.pdbx_description
1 polymer ?
#
loop_
_entity_poly.entity_id
_entity_poly.type
_entity_poly.pdbx_seq_one_letter_code
_entity_poly.pdbx_strand_id
1 'polypeptide(L)'
;MTKDHARKNTARSRQDRAGSAYTSANANTLHDHPGPRFSTVAGAAFETDHDADMSKAAALLAARLAACEPCQKRLTTRILKGDLLVLAALAANLPPIPPPGVRSGTRTIYPVLSTGSGVLILGIIGAMPRRERADLLADAIDHWADLAPTLDAAAASPEQADPSRVIIDLGLPSEPPRADGDPPRIWEFNFTLPAPPPRPAGNGPHEHSFALAPVDLVSYRLVHAPDMAAAAALVGAVADRCGDCQSRLFDDVLDDDPILLAELARTVYSQFDDIGETASPAARSFFPRVRQAGQTGDAEPLLAAIEGMDHDHRSDLLNETLDFWAFIVRGADLTRLNRRGRRR
;
A
#
# COMPACT_ATOMS: atom_id res chain seq x y z
N MET A 1 40.37 7.94 -31.89
CA MET A 1 39.42 8.69 -31.03
C MET A 1 38.44 7.79 -30.24
N THR A 2 38.62 6.48 -30.17
CA THR A 2 37.66 5.56 -29.50
C THR A 2 37.78 5.48 -27.97
N LYS A 3 38.91 5.90 -27.37
CA LYS A 3 39.15 5.81 -25.90
C LYS A 3 38.27 6.75 -25.06
N ASP A 4 37.85 7.90 -25.60
CA ASP A 4 37.09 8.89 -24.81
C ASP A 4 35.62 8.49 -24.61
N HIS A 5 35.02 7.77 -25.55
CA HIS A 5 33.64 7.28 -25.42
C HIS A 5 33.53 6.20 -24.34
N ALA A 6 34.51 5.29 -24.26
CA ALA A 6 34.53 4.25 -23.23
C ALA A 6 34.63 4.85 -21.82
N ARG A 7 35.56 5.80 -21.60
CA ARG A 7 35.70 6.47 -20.29
C ARG A 7 34.42 7.21 -19.89
N LYS A 8 33.79 7.92 -20.82
CA LYS A 8 32.54 8.64 -20.59
C LYS A 8 31.38 7.71 -20.24
N ASN A 9 31.25 6.57 -20.93
CA ASN A 9 30.22 5.58 -20.66
C ASN A 9 30.43 4.93 -19.28
N THR A 10 31.68 4.60 -18.92
CA THR A 10 32.01 4.09 -17.58
C THR A 10 31.67 5.11 -16.49
N ALA A 11 31.98 6.38 -16.69
CA ALA A 11 31.64 7.44 -15.74
C ALA A 11 30.11 7.61 -15.59
N ARG A 12 29.35 7.52 -16.69
CA ARG A 12 27.87 7.55 -16.64
C ARG A 12 27.28 6.34 -15.90
N SER A 13 27.72 5.13 -16.23
CA SER A 13 27.28 3.91 -15.53
C SER A 13 27.55 3.99 -14.03
N ARG A 14 28.73 4.50 -13.63
CA ARG A 14 29.05 4.74 -12.22
C ARG A 14 28.19 5.83 -11.59
N GLN A 15 27.96 6.94 -12.31
CA GLN A 15 27.06 8.00 -11.87
C GLN A 15 25.63 7.47 -11.65
N ASP A 16 25.15 6.60 -12.53
CA ASP A 16 23.79 6.05 -12.44
C ASP A 16 23.66 5.12 -11.25
N ARG A 17 24.63 4.21 -11.08
CA ARG A 17 24.70 3.25 -9.96
C ARG A 17 24.89 3.93 -8.60
N ALA A 18 25.89 4.79 -8.47
CA ALA A 18 26.20 5.49 -7.22
C ALA A 18 25.33 6.73 -7.00
N GLY A 19 24.45 7.03 -7.94
CA GLY A 19 23.60 8.21 -7.95
C GLY A 19 24.33 9.52 -7.69
N SER A 20 25.54 9.70 -8.24
CA SER A 20 26.47 10.80 -7.93
C SER A 20 26.66 11.80 -9.08
N ALA A 21 27.34 12.93 -8.87
CA ALA A 21 27.50 13.93 -9.95
C ALA A 21 28.50 13.40 -10.98
N TYR A 22 28.29 13.72 -12.27
CA TYR A 22 29.19 13.26 -13.34
C TYR A 22 30.65 13.66 -13.09
N THR A 23 30.88 14.86 -12.55
CA THR A 23 32.21 15.37 -12.20
C THR A 23 32.88 14.49 -11.13
N SER A 24 32.17 14.13 -10.07
CA SER A 24 32.67 13.19 -9.05
C SER A 24 32.91 11.79 -9.63
N ALA A 25 32.03 11.33 -10.52
CA ALA A 25 32.20 10.04 -11.21
C ALA A 25 33.44 10.00 -12.12
N ASN A 26 33.68 11.08 -12.86
CA ASN A 26 34.84 11.20 -13.75
C ASN A 26 36.15 11.46 -12.97
N ALA A 27 36.06 12.12 -11.81
CA ALA A 27 37.18 12.34 -10.89
C ALA A 27 37.47 11.13 -9.99
N ASN A 28 36.65 10.06 -10.07
CA ASN A 28 36.76 8.87 -9.24
C ASN A 28 36.67 9.17 -7.72
N THR A 29 35.90 10.19 -7.34
CA THR A 29 35.63 10.59 -5.94
C THR A 29 34.24 10.13 -5.48
N LEU A 30 33.74 9.06 -6.09
CA LEU A 30 32.43 8.50 -5.75
C LEU A 30 32.47 7.83 -4.39
N HIS A 31 31.42 8.05 -3.61
CA HIS A 31 31.15 7.21 -2.47
C HIS A 31 30.60 5.89 -3.01
N ASP A 32 31.27 4.80 -2.67
CA ASP A 32 30.82 3.44 -2.91
C ASP A 32 30.63 2.80 -1.52
N HIS A 33 29.41 2.35 -1.27
CA HIS A 33 29.05 1.77 0.02
C HIS A 33 28.79 0.27 -0.20
N PRO A 34 29.49 -0.62 0.52
CA PRO A 34 29.13 -2.02 0.50
C PRO A 34 27.70 -2.16 1.05
N GLY A 35 26.89 -2.99 0.42
CA GLY A 35 25.53 -3.24 0.83
C GLY A 35 24.86 -4.35 0.04
N PRO A 36 23.66 -4.75 0.45
CA PRO A 36 22.94 -5.83 -0.19
C PRO A 36 22.60 -5.48 -1.63
N ARG A 37 22.45 -6.51 -2.46
CA ARG A 37 21.90 -6.38 -3.80
C ARG A 37 20.46 -6.84 -3.78
N PHE A 38 19.58 -6.06 -4.37
CA PHE A 38 18.20 -6.46 -4.62
C PHE A 38 18.07 -6.97 -6.06
N SER A 39 17.30 -8.04 -6.24
CA SER A 39 16.83 -8.46 -7.55
C SER A 39 15.79 -7.46 -8.09
N THR A 40 15.52 -7.55 -9.39
CA THR A 40 14.36 -6.87 -9.99
C THR A 40 13.07 -7.44 -9.39
N VAL A 41 12.10 -6.57 -9.12
CA VAL A 41 10.79 -6.99 -8.63
C VAL A 41 9.83 -7.03 -9.80
N ALA A 42 9.17 -8.17 -9.99
CA ALA A 42 8.23 -8.36 -11.09
C ALA A 42 7.06 -7.38 -10.98
N GLY A 43 6.77 -6.65 -12.06
CA GLY A 43 5.67 -5.69 -12.09
C GLY A 43 4.29 -6.31 -11.95
N ALA A 44 4.16 -7.58 -12.33
CA ALA A 44 2.90 -8.32 -12.35
C ALA A 44 2.22 -8.42 -10.98
N ALA A 45 2.98 -8.52 -9.88
CA ALA A 45 2.42 -8.54 -8.51
C ALA A 45 1.73 -7.22 -8.11
N PHE A 46 1.99 -6.16 -8.87
CA PHE A 46 1.40 -4.83 -8.74
C PHE A 46 0.58 -4.43 -9.97
N GLU A 47 0.34 -5.38 -10.88
CA GLU A 47 -0.34 -5.18 -12.18
C GLU A 47 0.26 -4.05 -13.03
N THR A 48 1.58 -3.95 -12.97
CA THR A 48 2.34 -3.07 -13.86
C THR A 48 2.96 -3.89 -14.99
N ASP A 49 3.12 -3.25 -16.14
CA ASP A 49 3.69 -3.83 -17.36
C ASP A 49 5.23 -3.82 -17.39
N HIS A 50 5.86 -3.36 -16.31
CA HIS A 50 7.31 -3.23 -16.20
C HIS A 50 7.81 -3.66 -14.83
N ASP A 51 9.03 -4.17 -14.80
CA ASP A 51 9.68 -4.58 -13.56
C ASP A 51 10.38 -3.40 -12.86
N ALA A 52 10.38 -3.42 -11.53
CA ALA A 52 11.08 -2.44 -10.72
C ALA A 52 12.58 -2.72 -10.67
N ASP A 53 13.39 -1.77 -11.12
CA ASP A 53 14.85 -1.76 -10.91
C ASP A 53 15.17 -1.31 -9.47
N MET A 54 15.45 -2.29 -8.61
CA MET A 54 15.76 -2.09 -7.19
C MET A 54 17.18 -1.59 -6.92
N SER A 55 18.00 -1.32 -7.94
CA SER A 55 19.39 -0.87 -7.78
C SER A 55 19.50 0.42 -6.95
N LYS A 56 18.55 1.35 -7.10
CA LYS A 56 18.54 2.61 -6.32
C LYS A 56 18.18 2.39 -4.85
N ALA A 57 17.25 1.45 -4.58
CA ALA A 57 16.88 1.08 -3.23
C ALA A 57 18.04 0.38 -2.51
N ALA A 58 18.71 -0.55 -3.19
CA ALA A 58 19.93 -1.20 -2.70
C ALA A 58 21.03 -0.19 -2.37
N ALA A 59 21.29 0.78 -3.27
CA ALA A 59 22.25 1.85 -3.01
C ALA A 59 21.84 2.76 -1.84
N LEU A 60 20.54 3.03 -1.67
CA LEU A 60 20.03 3.83 -0.55
C LEU A 60 20.23 3.10 0.78
N LEU A 61 19.95 1.79 0.81
CA LEU A 61 20.18 0.94 1.98
C LEU A 61 21.68 0.87 2.33
N ALA A 62 22.56 0.68 1.34
CA ALA A 62 24.00 0.73 1.55
C ALA A 62 24.47 2.07 2.14
N ALA A 63 23.93 3.18 1.62
CA ALA A 63 24.22 4.52 2.16
C ALA A 63 23.65 4.72 3.59
N ARG A 64 22.53 4.07 3.93
CA ARG A 64 21.97 4.05 5.29
C ARG A 64 22.88 3.31 6.25
N LEU A 65 23.31 2.10 5.89
CA LEU A 65 24.23 1.28 6.68
C LEU A 65 25.58 1.97 6.91
N ALA A 66 26.07 2.71 5.91
CA ALA A 66 27.29 3.51 6.02
C ALA A 66 27.09 4.89 6.69
N ALA A 67 25.89 5.19 7.19
CA ALA A 67 25.52 6.49 7.77
C ALA A 67 25.87 7.71 6.88
N CYS A 68 25.84 7.55 5.55
CA CYS A 68 26.20 8.61 4.61
C CYS A 68 25.01 9.48 4.23
N GLU A 69 24.72 10.51 5.04
CA GLU A 69 23.58 11.42 4.83
C GLU A 69 23.51 12.07 3.43
N PRO A 70 24.63 12.53 2.81
CA PRO A 70 24.57 13.12 1.47
C PRO A 70 24.07 12.15 0.40
N CYS A 71 24.50 10.88 0.45
CA CYS A 71 24.05 9.84 -0.47
C CYS A 71 22.58 9.49 -0.21
N GLN A 72 22.18 9.35 1.06
CA GLN A 72 20.79 9.08 1.44
C GLN A 72 19.85 10.15 0.89
N LYS A 73 20.07 11.43 1.21
CA LYS A 73 19.23 12.55 0.75
C LYS A 73 19.06 12.57 -0.78
N ARG A 74 20.16 12.31 -1.50
CA ARG A 74 20.17 12.31 -2.95
C ARG A 74 19.41 11.11 -3.54
N LEU A 75 19.65 9.91 -3.03
CA LEU A 75 18.99 8.68 -3.50
C LEU A 75 17.50 8.69 -3.16
N THR A 76 17.12 9.12 -1.95
CA THR A 76 15.72 9.40 -1.58
C THR A 76 15.05 10.32 -2.59
N THR A 77 15.70 11.41 -2.97
CA THR A 77 15.14 12.33 -3.99
C THR A 77 14.96 11.68 -5.35
N ARG A 78 15.86 10.76 -5.75
CA ARG A 78 15.76 10.05 -7.05
C ARG A 78 14.66 8.99 -7.03
N ILE A 79 14.49 8.26 -5.93
CA ILE A 79 13.42 7.25 -5.78
C ILE A 79 12.06 7.96 -5.79
N LEU A 80 11.89 9.01 -4.99
CA LEU A 80 10.61 9.75 -4.90
C LEU A 80 10.19 10.48 -6.19
N LYS A 81 11.12 10.70 -7.13
CA LYS A 81 10.85 11.29 -8.46
C LYS A 81 10.73 10.23 -9.56
N GLY A 82 11.11 8.99 -9.26
CA GLY A 82 11.21 7.93 -10.24
C GLY A 82 10.00 7.00 -10.16
N ASP A 83 10.28 5.73 -10.39
CA ASP A 83 9.33 4.64 -10.34
C ASP A 83 8.85 4.37 -8.90
N LEU A 84 7.54 4.46 -8.69
CA LEU A 84 6.89 4.21 -7.40
C LEU A 84 6.77 2.72 -7.08
N LEU A 85 6.91 1.85 -8.07
CA LEU A 85 6.95 0.40 -7.88
C LEU A 85 8.11 0.00 -6.95
N VAL A 86 9.24 0.70 -7.03
CA VAL A 86 10.37 0.52 -6.08
C VAL A 86 9.94 0.79 -4.64
N LEU A 87 9.15 1.84 -4.41
CA LEU A 87 8.65 2.17 -3.06
C LEU A 87 7.57 1.18 -2.61
N ALA A 88 6.68 0.76 -3.52
CA ALA A 88 5.65 -0.24 -3.24
C ALA A 88 6.26 -1.59 -2.86
N ALA A 89 7.28 -2.05 -3.60
CA ALA A 89 8.01 -3.26 -3.30
C ALA A 89 8.69 -3.21 -1.92
N LEU A 90 9.34 -2.08 -1.58
CA LEU A 90 9.93 -1.91 -0.24
C LEU A 90 8.86 -1.93 0.86
N ALA A 91 7.72 -1.25 0.63
CA ALA A 91 6.63 -1.12 1.59
C ALA A 91 5.91 -2.44 1.83
N ALA A 92 5.73 -3.26 0.79
CA ALA A 92 5.03 -4.55 0.88
C ALA A 92 5.73 -5.57 1.79
N ASN A 93 6.99 -5.33 2.15
CA ASN A 93 7.76 -6.16 3.09
C ASN A 93 7.83 -5.56 4.51
N LEU A 94 7.13 -4.46 4.75
CA LEU A 94 6.97 -3.97 6.12
C LEU A 94 6.21 -5.02 6.95
N PRO A 95 6.47 -5.09 8.26
CA PRO A 95 5.71 -5.98 9.12
C PRO A 95 4.20 -5.67 9.02
N PRO A 96 3.30 -6.64 9.20
CA PRO A 96 1.85 -6.39 9.13
C PRO A 96 1.34 -5.52 10.28
N ILE A 97 2.11 -5.43 11.38
CA ILE A 97 1.78 -4.62 12.55
C ILE A 97 2.77 -3.45 12.62
N PRO A 98 2.28 -2.19 12.74
CA PRO A 98 3.16 -1.04 12.77
C PRO A 98 4.03 -1.03 14.03
N PRO A 99 5.36 -0.96 13.90
CA PRO A 99 6.22 -0.75 15.05
C PRO A 99 5.92 0.63 15.66
N PRO A 100 6.17 0.80 16.97
CA PRO A 100 5.98 2.09 17.62
C PRO A 100 6.86 3.16 16.95
N GLY A 101 6.29 4.34 16.74
CA GLY A 101 7.03 5.49 16.19
C GLY A 101 7.08 5.58 14.66
N VAL A 102 6.40 4.71 13.91
CA VAL A 102 6.25 4.89 12.45
C VAL A 102 5.70 6.27 12.11
N ARG A 103 6.25 6.86 11.06
CA ARG A 103 5.92 8.18 10.54
C ARG A 103 4.50 8.17 9.94
N SER A 104 3.91 9.36 9.79
CA SER A 104 2.51 9.48 9.36
C SER A 104 2.23 8.83 8.00
N GLY A 105 3.10 9.06 7.00
CA GLY A 105 2.91 8.48 5.68
C GLY A 105 2.92 6.95 5.69
N THR A 106 3.78 6.35 6.51
CA THR A 106 3.85 4.89 6.66
C THR A 106 2.58 4.32 7.28
N ARG A 107 1.96 5.00 8.25
CA ARG A 107 0.72 4.51 8.89
C ARG A 107 -0.42 4.32 7.90
N THR A 108 -0.48 5.14 6.85
CA THR A 108 -1.52 5.07 5.82
C THR A 108 -1.46 3.77 5.01
N ILE A 109 -0.30 3.09 4.91
CA ILE A 109 -0.18 1.84 4.15
C ILE A 109 -0.52 0.59 4.98
N TYR A 110 -0.41 0.63 6.30
CA TYR A 110 -0.60 -0.55 7.16
C TYR A 110 -1.95 -1.27 6.99
N PRO A 111 -3.09 -0.57 6.84
CA PRO A 111 -4.37 -1.23 6.61
C PRO A 111 -4.40 -2.12 5.37
N VAL A 112 -3.57 -1.85 4.36
CA VAL A 112 -3.50 -2.65 3.13
C VAL A 112 -2.35 -3.65 3.11
N LEU A 113 -1.33 -3.52 3.97
CA LEU A 113 -0.23 -4.50 4.05
C LEU A 113 -0.74 -5.91 4.40
N SER A 114 -1.73 -6.00 5.27
CA SER A 114 -2.36 -7.28 5.67
C SER A 114 -3.09 -7.98 4.53
N THR A 115 -3.48 -7.25 3.49
CA THR A 115 -4.19 -7.82 2.33
C THR A 115 -3.24 -8.57 1.39
N GLY A 116 -1.93 -8.30 1.45
CA GLY A 116 -0.96 -8.80 0.48
C GLY A 116 -1.15 -8.26 -0.95
N SER A 117 -2.11 -7.36 -1.19
CA SER A 117 -2.38 -6.81 -2.51
C SER A 117 -1.33 -5.77 -2.86
N GLY A 118 -0.35 -6.16 -3.69
CA GLY A 118 0.64 -5.24 -4.24
C GLY A 118 -0.03 -4.07 -4.95
N VAL A 119 -1.12 -4.34 -5.66
CA VAL A 119 -1.89 -3.33 -6.39
C VAL A 119 -2.47 -2.25 -5.47
N LEU A 120 -3.10 -2.64 -4.34
CA LEU A 120 -3.61 -1.67 -3.36
C LEU A 120 -2.46 -0.85 -2.75
N ILE A 121 -1.33 -1.49 -2.47
CA ILE A 121 -0.14 -0.84 -1.94
C ILE A 121 0.36 0.22 -2.94
N LEU A 122 0.49 -0.12 -4.22
CA LEU A 122 0.95 0.80 -5.25
C LEU A 122 -0.05 1.95 -5.49
N GLY A 123 -1.35 1.66 -5.56
CA GLY A 123 -2.40 2.67 -5.73
C GLY A 123 -2.39 3.73 -4.63
N ILE A 124 -2.34 3.28 -3.36
CA ILE A 124 -2.24 4.18 -2.20
C ILE A 124 -0.95 5.00 -2.24
N ILE A 125 0.20 4.39 -2.55
CA ILE A 125 1.47 5.12 -2.67
C ILE A 125 1.43 6.15 -3.80
N GLY A 126 0.76 5.84 -4.92
CA GLY A 126 0.53 6.77 -6.02
C GLY A 126 -0.24 8.01 -5.59
N ALA A 127 -1.27 7.84 -4.76
CA ALA A 127 -2.08 8.92 -4.22
C ALA A 127 -1.41 9.71 -3.08
N MET A 128 -0.39 9.14 -2.42
CA MET A 128 0.28 9.80 -1.30
C MET A 128 0.97 11.13 -1.71
N PRO A 129 0.78 12.20 -0.91
CA PRO A 129 1.59 13.39 -1.01
C PRO A 129 3.08 13.05 -0.96
N ARG A 130 3.90 13.82 -1.68
CA ARG A 130 5.35 13.55 -1.77
C ARG A 130 6.04 13.48 -0.39
N ARG A 131 5.55 14.25 0.59
CA ARG A 131 6.04 14.20 1.97
C ARG A 131 5.75 12.86 2.64
N GLU A 132 4.56 12.31 2.46
CA GLU A 132 4.17 11.02 3.02
C GLU A 132 4.92 9.86 2.37
N ARG A 133 5.15 9.93 1.06
CA ARG A 133 6.05 8.97 0.37
C ARG A 133 7.47 9.02 0.92
N ALA A 134 7.96 10.20 1.29
CA ALA A 134 9.29 10.34 1.90
C ALA A 134 9.34 9.71 3.30
N ASP A 135 8.29 9.90 4.10
CA ASP A 135 8.12 9.25 5.41
C ASP A 135 8.11 7.72 5.26
N LEU A 136 7.31 7.19 4.32
CA LEU A 136 7.21 5.76 4.03
C LEU A 136 8.55 5.17 3.57
N LEU A 137 9.25 5.84 2.64
CA LEU A 137 10.55 5.40 2.17
C LEU A 137 11.59 5.38 3.29
N ALA A 138 11.55 6.37 4.19
CA ALA A 138 12.47 6.42 5.32
C ALA A 138 12.21 5.27 6.30
N ASP A 139 10.95 5.01 6.68
CA ASP A 139 10.60 3.88 7.57
C ASP A 139 10.92 2.52 6.93
N ALA A 140 10.65 2.36 5.64
CA ALA A 140 10.99 1.13 4.92
C ALA A 140 12.50 0.89 4.91
N ILE A 141 13.31 1.91 4.60
CA ILE A 141 14.77 1.77 4.61
C ILE A 141 15.32 1.52 6.02
N ASP A 142 14.74 2.13 7.05
CA ASP A 142 15.09 1.85 8.44
C ASP A 142 14.79 0.37 8.78
N HIS A 143 13.62 -0.14 8.42
CA HIS A 143 13.26 -1.54 8.60
C HIS A 143 14.22 -2.51 7.88
N TRP A 144 14.52 -2.25 6.60
CA TRP A 144 15.45 -3.08 5.83
C TRP A 144 16.88 -3.00 6.36
N ALA A 145 17.31 -1.86 6.92
CA ALA A 145 18.61 -1.72 7.57
C ALA A 145 18.71 -2.56 8.85
N ASP A 146 17.62 -2.64 9.62
CA ASP A 146 17.55 -3.49 10.80
C ASP A 146 17.61 -4.99 10.44
N LEU A 147 17.08 -5.38 9.27
CA LEU A 147 17.12 -6.75 8.76
C LEU A 147 18.45 -7.11 8.07
N ALA A 148 19.19 -6.16 7.52
CA ALA A 148 20.39 -6.45 6.71
C ALA A 148 21.43 -7.37 7.42
N PRO A 149 21.74 -7.22 8.72
CA PRO A 149 22.67 -8.11 9.41
C PRO A 149 22.20 -9.57 9.47
N THR A 150 20.90 -9.82 9.54
CA THR A 150 20.34 -11.19 9.58
C THR A 150 20.37 -11.82 8.20
N LEU A 151 20.17 -11.02 7.14
CA LEU A 151 20.29 -11.47 5.75
C LEU A 151 21.74 -11.84 5.40
N ASP A 152 22.72 -11.05 5.83
CA ASP A 152 24.14 -11.35 5.63
C ASP A 152 24.57 -12.63 6.37
N ALA A 153 24.07 -12.83 7.60
CA ALA A 153 24.31 -14.04 8.37
C ALA A 153 23.69 -15.28 7.71
N ALA A 154 22.49 -15.17 7.16
CA ALA A 154 21.84 -16.25 6.41
C ALA A 154 22.58 -16.57 5.09
N ALA A 155 23.04 -15.54 4.37
CA ALA A 155 23.80 -15.70 3.13
C ALA A 155 25.18 -16.33 3.34
N ALA A 156 25.79 -16.14 4.52
CA ALA A 156 27.06 -16.77 4.88
C ALA A 156 26.93 -18.28 5.20
N SER A 157 25.71 -18.80 5.39
CA SER A 157 25.46 -20.22 5.61
C SER A 157 25.41 -20.96 4.27
N PRO A 158 26.34 -21.90 3.99
CA PRO A 158 26.43 -22.57 2.68
C PRO A 158 25.21 -23.43 2.31
N GLU A 159 24.36 -23.81 3.27
CA GLU A 159 23.07 -24.48 3.02
C GLU A 159 21.93 -23.50 2.65
N GLN A 160 22.09 -22.21 2.93
CA GLN A 160 21.10 -21.15 2.69
C GLN A 160 21.58 -20.08 1.70
N ALA A 161 22.80 -20.23 1.18
CA ALA A 161 23.49 -19.33 0.26
C ALA A 161 22.92 -19.36 -1.17
N ASP A 162 21.60 -19.20 -1.29
CA ASP A 162 21.03 -18.65 -2.50
C ASP A 162 20.95 -17.12 -2.34
N PRO A 163 21.89 -16.34 -2.87
CA PRO A 163 21.86 -14.87 -2.79
C PRO A 163 20.65 -14.26 -3.50
N SER A 164 19.86 -15.06 -4.23
CA SER A 164 18.55 -14.66 -4.77
C SER A 164 17.49 -14.51 -3.67
N ARG A 165 17.68 -15.09 -2.47
CA ARG A 165 16.64 -15.24 -1.43
C ARG A 165 16.26 -14.00 -0.62
N VAL A 166 16.89 -12.85 -0.85
CA VAL A 166 16.19 -11.58 -0.53
C VAL A 166 15.21 -11.29 -1.67
N ILE A 167 14.38 -12.29 -2.00
CA ILE A 167 13.22 -12.07 -2.83
C ILE A 167 12.32 -11.25 -1.93
N ILE A 168 11.94 -10.07 -2.40
CA ILE A 168 10.69 -9.45 -1.99
C ILE A 168 9.62 -10.46 -2.42
N ASP A 169 9.38 -11.44 -1.55
CA ASP A 169 8.50 -12.57 -1.83
C ASP A 169 7.08 -12.06 -1.60
N LEU A 170 6.62 -11.32 -2.61
CA LEU A 170 5.20 -11.12 -2.84
C LEU A 170 4.71 -12.46 -3.35
N GLY A 171 4.57 -13.41 -2.43
CA GLY A 171 4.15 -14.75 -2.77
C GLY A 171 2.95 -14.64 -3.71
N LEU A 172 2.95 -15.44 -4.78
CA LEU A 172 1.70 -15.70 -5.49
C LEU A 172 0.65 -16.05 -4.43
N PRO A 173 -0.59 -15.52 -4.51
CA PRO A 173 -1.59 -15.74 -3.49
C PRO A 173 -1.64 -17.24 -3.18
N SER A 174 -1.28 -17.59 -1.94
CA SER A 174 -1.22 -18.98 -1.51
C SER A 174 -2.57 -19.62 -1.79
N GLU A 175 -2.59 -20.78 -2.46
CA GLU A 175 -3.79 -21.62 -2.49
C GLU A 175 -4.31 -21.75 -1.05
N PRO A 176 -5.61 -21.52 -0.80
CA PRO A 176 -6.15 -21.50 0.55
C PRO A 176 -5.82 -22.83 1.25
N PRO A 177 -5.38 -22.79 2.52
CA PRO A 177 -5.04 -23.99 3.25
C PRO A 177 -6.28 -24.89 3.30
N ARG A 178 -6.12 -26.14 2.87
CA ARG A 178 -7.14 -27.17 3.09
C ARG A 178 -7.42 -27.24 4.58
N ALA A 179 -8.67 -27.03 4.96
CA ALA A 179 -9.13 -26.93 6.33
C ALA A 179 -8.95 -28.27 7.06
N ASP A 180 -7.81 -28.45 7.73
CA ASP A 180 -7.59 -29.45 8.77
C ASP A 180 -6.74 -28.82 9.88
N GLY A 181 -7.39 -28.15 10.85
CA GLY A 181 -6.72 -27.68 12.07
C GLY A 181 -7.41 -26.53 12.80
N ASP A 182 -7.51 -26.66 14.13
CA ASP A 182 -8.18 -25.75 15.08
C ASP A 182 -7.73 -24.27 15.03
N PRO A 183 -8.62 -23.31 15.35
CA PRO A 183 -8.31 -21.88 15.32
C PRO A 183 -7.45 -21.42 16.52
N PRO A 184 -6.52 -20.45 16.33
CA PRO A 184 -5.68 -19.93 17.39
C PRO A 184 -6.40 -18.94 18.32
N ARG A 185 -5.95 -18.91 19.58
CA ARG A 185 -6.46 -18.04 20.67
C ARG A 185 -6.01 -16.57 20.50
N ILE A 186 -6.96 -15.67 20.73
CA ILE A 186 -6.81 -14.21 20.65
C ILE A 186 -6.31 -13.64 21.99
N TRP A 187 -5.40 -12.66 21.92
CA TRP A 187 -4.89 -11.88 23.05
C TRP A 187 -5.42 -10.43 22.99
N GLU A 188 -5.89 -9.88 24.11
CA GLU A 188 -6.36 -8.49 24.22
C GLU A 188 -5.32 -7.57 24.89
N PHE A 189 -5.08 -6.37 24.34
CA PHE A 189 -4.28 -5.32 24.98
C PHE A 189 -4.96 -3.95 24.91
N ASN A 190 -4.88 -3.17 25.99
CA ASN A 190 -5.52 -1.86 26.18
C ASN A 190 -4.46 -0.74 26.33
N PHE A 191 -4.60 0.36 25.58
CA PHE A 191 -3.85 1.62 25.83
C PHE A 191 -4.72 2.87 25.63
N THR A 192 -4.32 3.98 26.26
CA THR A 192 -5.02 5.29 26.27
C THR A 192 -4.04 6.44 26.07
N LEU A 193 -4.27 7.35 25.12
CA LEU A 193 -3.45 8.57 24.91
C LEU A 193 -4.25 9.75 24.29
N PRO A 194 -3.73 11.01 24.38
CA PRO A 194 -4.52 12.25 24.44
C PRO A 194 -4.80 12.93 23.08
N ALA A 195 -5.59 14.02 23.10
CA ALA A 195 -6.21 14.66 21.94
C ALA A 195 -5.32 15.70 21.21
N PRO A 196 -5.45 15.86 19.86
CA PRO A 196 -4.67 16.81 19.07
C PRO A 196 -5.39 18.15 18.78
N PRO A 197 -4.65 19.22 18.38
CA PRO A 197 -5.17 20.56 18.11
C PRO A 197 -5.65 20.77 16.65
N PRO A 198 -6.39 21.87 16.35
CA PRO A 198 -7.05 22.08 15.05
C PRO A 198 -6.14 22.73 13.98
N ARG A 199 -6.54 22.58 12.71
CA ARG A 199 -5.85 23.10 11.51
C ARG A 199 -6.71 24.09 10.69
N PRO A 200 -6.09 24.98 9.89
CA PRO A 200 -6.76 26.04 9.14
C PRO A 200 -7.11 25.66 7.68
N ALA A 201 -7.95 26.49 7.05
CA ALA A 201 -8.58 26.31 5.73
C ALA A 201 -7.87 27.05 4.59
N GLY A 202 -7.95 26.51 3.36
CA GLY A 202 -7.59 27.19 2.11
C GLY A 202 -8.06 26.42 0.88
N ASN A 203 -8.75 27.09 -0.05
CA ASN A 203 -9.36 26.55 -1.27
C ASN A 203 -8.54 26.91 -2.52
N GLY A 204 -8.26 25.93 -3.38
CA GLY A 204 -7.81 26.10 -4.77
C GLY A 204 -8.51 25.08 -5.69
N PRO A 205 -8.44 25.21 -7.03
CA PRO A 205 -9.01 24.24 -7.95
C PRO A 205 -8.12 22.99 -8.00
N HIS A 206 -8.69 21.84 -7.69
CA HIS A 206 -7.95 20.59 -7.49
C HIS A 206 -8.28 19.58 -8.60
N GLU A 207 -7.27 19.17 -9.36
CA GLU A 207 -7.28 17.89 -10.08
C GLU A 207 -6.98 16.80 -9.05
N HIS A 208 -7.98 16.00 -8.70
CA HIS A 208 -7.86 14.89 -7.75
C HIS A 208 -7.70 13.59 -8.54
N SER A 209 -6.49 13.04 -8.56
CA SER A 209 -6.22 11.71 -9.12
C SER A 209 -5.89 10.78 -7.95
N PHE A 210 -6.82 9.91 -7.61
CA PHE A 210 -6.66 8.81 -6.67
C PHE A 210 -6.80 7.53 -7.51
N ALA A 211 -6.02 6.48 -7.25
CA ALA A 211 -6.08 5.22 -7.99
C ALA A 211 -6.32 4.06 -7.01
N LEU A 212 -7.40 3.30 -7.20
CA LEU A 212 -7.64 2.03 -6.53
C LEU A 212 -7.30 0.94 -7.54
N ALA A 213 -6.77 -0.16 -7.01
CA ALA A 213 -6.38 -1.35 -7.74
C ALA A 213 -7.54 -2.03 -8.45
N PRO A 214 -7.42 -2.61 -9.68
CA PRO A 214 -8.42 -3.53 -10.21
C PRO A 214 -8.64 -4.73 -9.28
N VAL A 215 -9.84 -5.27 -9.36
CA VAL A 215 -10.39 -6.33 -8.51
C VAL A 215 -9.86 -7.68 -8.99
N ASP A 216 -9.72 -8.65 -8.08
CA ASP A 216 -9.48 -10.04 -8.48
C ASP A 216 -10.71 -10.59 -9.24
N LEU A 217 -10.68 -10.43 -10.56
CA LEU A 217 -11.77 -10.80 -11.46
C LEU A 217 -12.01 -12.31 -11.50
N VAL A 218 -11.02 -13.11 -11.10
CA VAL A 218 -11.12 -14.57 -11.05
C VAL A 218 -12.17 -15.00 -10.02
N SER A 219 -12.22 -14.30 -8.89
CA SER A 219 -13.15 -14.57 -7.78
C SER A 219 -14.61 -14.26 -8.12
N TYR A 220 -14.87 -13.41 -9.12
CA TYR A 220 -16.23 -13.05 -9.56
C TYR A 220 -16.66 -13.70 -10.90
N ARG A 221 -15.76 -14.42 -11.59
CA ARG A 221 -15.99 -14.97 -12.94
C ARG A 221 -16.55 -13.95 -13.94
N LEU A 222 -16.10 -12.70 -13.86
CA LEU A 222 -16.65 -11.59 -14.63
C LEU A 222 -16.06 -11.49 -16.04
N VAL A 223 -16.86 -10.95 -16.95
CA VAL A 223 -16.47 -10.58 -18.32
C VAL A 223 -15.82 -9.19 -18.37
N HIS A 224 -16.05 -8.35 -17.36
CA HIS A 224 -15.57 -6.96 -17.30
C HIS A 224 -14.97 -6.63 -15.93
N ALA A 225 -13.87 -5.86 -15.95
CA ALA A 225 -13.23 -5.34 -14.75
C ALA A 225 -13.99 -4.10 -14.25
N PRO A 226 -14.25 -3.96 -12.94
CA PRO A 226 -14.87 -2.77 -12.41
C PRO A 226 -13.94 -1.57 -12.55
N ASP A 227 -14.51 -0.37 -12.71
CA ASP A 227 -13.73 0.86 -12.87
C ASP A 227 -13.17 1.34 -11.54
N MET A 228 -12.03 0.77 -11.16
CA MET A 228 -11.38 1.12 -9.90
C MET A 228 -10.81 2.55 -9.92
N ALA A 229 -10.67 3.21 -11.07
CA ALA A 229 -10.34 4.64 -11.10
C ALA A 229 -11.51 5.51 -10.59
N ALA A 230 -12.76 5.11 -10.86
CA ALA A 230 -13.96 5.81 -10.40
C ALA A 230 -14.10 5.74 -8.87
N ALA A 231 -14.02 4.53 -8.29
CA ALA A 231 -14.05 4.37 -6.83
C ALA A 231 -12.92 5.12 -6.15
N ALA A 232 -11.78 5.20 -6.81
CA ALA A 232 -10.63 5.88 -6.29
C ALA A 232 -10.85 7.38 -6.21
N ALA A 233 -11.27 7.97 -7.32
CA ALA A 233 -11.67 9.36 -7.38
C ALA A 233 -12.74 9.67 -6.32
N LEU A 234 -13.69 8.76 -6.09
CA LEU A 234 -14.72 8.92 -5.05
C LEU A 234 -14.12 8.94 -3.64
N VAL A 235 -13.27 7.98 -3.28
CA VAL A 235 -12.57 7.96 -1.99
C VAL A 235 -11.72 9.23 -1.80
N GLY A 236 -11.02 9.68 -2.85
CA GLY A 236 -10.27 10.93 -2.84
C GLY A 236 -11.16 12.16 -2.60
N ALA A 237 -12.29 12.26 -3.31
CA ALA A 237 -13.25 13.35 -3.14
C ALA A 237 -13.82 13.41 -1.71
N VAL A 238 -14.13 12.25 -1.12
CA VAL A 238 -14.59 12.14 0.27
C VAL A 238 -13.48 12.55 1.26
N ALA A 239 -12.25 12.11 1.02
CA ALA A 239 -11.10 12.47 1.86
C ALA A 239 -10.92 13.99 1.90
N ASP A 240 -10.97 14.63 0.73
CA ASP A 240 -10.79 16.07 0.51
C ASP A 240 -12.05 16.91 0.82
N ARG A 241 -13.19 16.26 1.11
CA ARG A 241 -14.49 16.90 1.37
C ARG A 241 -15.01 17.73 0.20
N CYS A 242 -14.73 17.29 -1.03
CA CYS A 242 -15.25 17.92 -2.23
C CYS A 242 -16.67 17.40 -2.51
N GLY A 243 -17.69 18.11 -2.02
CA GLY A 243 -19.09 17.71 -2.13
C GLY A 243 -19.56 17.50 -3.57
N ASP A 244 -19.18 18.39 -4.49
CA ASP A 244 -19.58 18.29 -5.91
C ASP A 244 -18.98 17.06 -6.59
N CYS A 245 -17.69 16.78 -6.36
CA CYS A 245 -17.04 15.57 -6.88
C CYS A 245 -17.61 14.31 -6.24
N GLN A 246 -17.87 14.33 -4.93
CA GLN A 246 -18.48 13.22 -4.22
C GLN A 246 -19.86 12.91 -4.80
N SER A 247 -20.78 13.88 -4.86
CA SER A 247 -22.14 13.64 -5.37
C SER A 247 -22.13 13.09 -6.80
N ARG A 248 -21.31 13.65 -7.70
CA ARG A 248 -21.22 13.15 -9.08
C ARG A 248 -20.74 11.70 -9.15
N LEU A 249 -19.65 11.37 -8.45
CA LEU A 249 -19.05 10.04 -8.50
C LEU A 249 -19.84 9.01 -7.66
N PHE A 250 -20.63 9.47 -6.69
CA PHE A 250 -21.43 8.61 -5.84
C PHE A 250 -22.52 7.91 -6.66
N ASP A 251 -23.24 8.67 -7.49
CA ASP A 251 -24.30 8.12 -8.35
C ASP A 251 -23.71 7.13 -9.36
N ASP A 252 -22.57 7.47 -9.97
CA ASP A 252 -21.84 6.58 -10.91
C ASP A 252 -21.49 5.22 -10.24
N VAL A 253 -20.96 5.23 -9.02
CA VAL A 253 -20.60 3.99 -8.29
C VAL A 253 -21.85 3.24 -7.80
N LEU A 254 -22.90 3.97 -7.42
CA LEU A 254 -24.10 3.39 -6.82
C LEU A 254 -24.96 2.65 -7.85
N ASP A 255 -25.13 3.24 -9.03
CA ASP A 255 -26.08 2.76 -10.04
C ASP A 255 -25.41 1.92 -11.14
N ASP A 256 -24.19 2.24 -11.55
CA ASP A 256 -23.59 1.64 -12.76
C ASP A 256 -22.69 0.43 -12.48
N ASP A 257 -22.13 0.28 -11.27
CA ASP A 257 -21.14 -0.77 -10.98
C ASP A 257 -21.33 -1.44 -9.60
N PRO A 258 -22.21 -2.46 -9.50
CA PRO A 258 -22.44 -3.19 -8.25
C PRO A 258 -21.21 -3.99 -7.78
N ILE A 259 -20.28 -4.32 -8.69
CA ILE A 259 -19.04 -5.02 -8.36
C ILE A 259 -18.09 -4.05 -7.63
N LEU A 260 -17.98 -2.82 -8.14
CA LEU A 260 -17.21 -1.75 -7.52
C LEU A 260 -17.69 -1.43 -6.10
N LEU A 261 -19.01 -1.34 -5.90
CA LEU A 261 -19.61 -1.19 -4.58
C LEU A 261 -19.29 -2.38 -3.67
N ALA A 262 -19.46 -3.61 -4.17
CA ALA A 262 -19.16 -4.83 -3.41
C ALA A 262 -17.70 -4.84 -2.93
N GLU A 263 -16.76 -4.44 -3.78
CA GLU A 263 -15.33 -4.45 -3.48
C GLU A 263 -14.88 -3.34 -2.53
N LEU A 264 -15.41 -2.12 -2.72
CA LEU A 264 -15.21 -1.04 -1.76
C LEU A 264 -15.68 -1.45 -0.36
N ALA A 265 -16.88 -2.02 -0.27
CA ALA A 265 -17.48 -2.46 0.98
C ALA A 265 -16.70 -3.65 1.56
N ARG A 266 -16.40 -4.67 0.76
CA ARG A 266 -15.61 -5.86 1.17
C ARG A 266 -14.28 -5.45 1.78
N THR A 267 -13.55 -4.53 1.14
CA THR A 267 -12.24 -4.06 1.59
C THR A 267 -12.28 -3.42 2.97
N VAL A 268 -13.34 -2.65 3.25
CA VAL A 268 -13.58 -2.05 4.57
C VAL A 268 -13.99 -3.13 5.57
N TYR A 269 -15.03 -3.88 5.24
CA TYR A 269 -15.66 -4.79 6.18
C TYR A 269 -14.82 -6.03 6.51
N SER A 270 -13.87 -6.42 5.65
CA SER A 270 -12.94 -7.51 5.95
C SER A 270 -11.98 -7.20 7.10
N GLN A 271 -11.83 -5.93 7.47
CA GLN A 271 -10.96 -5.48 8.56
C GLN A 271 -11.61 -5.63 9.95
N PHE A 272 -12.89 -6.00 10.01
CA PHE A 272 -13.65 -6.07 11.25
C PHE A 272 -13.99 -7.53 11.60
N ASP A 273 -13.88 -7.86 12.89
CA ASP A 273 -14.45 -9.09 13.44
C ASP A 273 -15.94 -8.93 13.75
N ASP A 274 -16.37 -7.70 14.02
CA ASP A 274 -17.75 -7.30 14.28
C ASP A 274 -17.93 -5.83 13.86
N ILE A 275 -19.03 -5.52 13.17
CA ILE A 275 -19.41 -4.17 12.70
C ILE A 275 -20.26 -3.41 13.72
N GLY A 276 -20.72 -4.09 14.77
CA GLY A 276 -21.47 -3.53 15.88
C GLY A 276 -22.93 -3.20 15.56
N GLU A 277 -23.69 -2.86 16.61
CA GLU A 277 -25.14 -2.60 16.51
C GLU A 277 -25.48 -1.29 15.80
N THR A 278 -24.53 -0.36 15.70
CA THR A 278 -24.72 0.94 15.05
C THR A 278 -24.59 0.90 13.53
N ALA A 279 -24.18 -0.24 12.95
CA ALA A 279 -24.10 -0.40 11.51
C ALA A 279 -25.49 -0.36 10.86
N SER A 280 -25.58 0.22 9.67
CA SER A 280 -26.81 0.28 8.89
C SER A 280 -27.40 -1.13 8.67
N PRO A 281 -28.72 -1.25 8.45
CA PRO A 281 -29.33 -2.52 8.06
C PRO A 281 -28.64 -3.15 6.83
N ALA A 282 -28.26 -2.34 5.85
CA ALA A 282 -27.53 -2.77 4.66
C ALA A 282 -26.16 -3.38 5.03
N ALA A 283 -25.34 -2.67 5.80
CA ALA A 283 -24.05 -3.17 6.29
C ALA A 283 -24.19 -4.47 7.11
N ARG A 284 -25.20 -4.53 8.00
CA ARG A 284 -25.49 -5.74 8.79
C ARG A 284 -25.88 -6.95 7.93
N SER A 285 -26.58 -6.73 6.83
CA SER A 285 -26.93 -7.79 5.88
C SER A 285 -25.74 -8.22 5.02
N PHE A 286 -24.84 -7.28 4.68
CA PHE A 286 -23.70 -7.50 3.80
C PHE A 286 -22.51 -8.17 4.52
N PHE A 287 -22.22 -7.76 5.75
CA PHE A 287 -21.04 -8.20 6.51
C PHE A 287 -20.87 -9.72 6.64
N PRO A 288 -21.90 -10.54 6.91
CA PRO A 288 -21.76 -11.99 6.94
C PRO A 288 -21.25 -12.58 5.61
N ARG A 289 -21.61 -11.97 4.48
CA ARG A 289 -21.15 -12.40 3.15
C ARG A 289 -19.68 -12.06 2.94
N VAL A 290 -19.20 -10.93 3.46
CA VAL A 290 -17.77 -10.57 3.45
C VAL A 290 -16.94 -11.61 4.20
N ARG A 291 -17.42 -12.07 5.37
CA ARG A 291 -16.76 -13.13 6.13
C ARG A 291 -16.77 -14.46 5.39
N GLN A 292 -17.91 -14.83 4.79
CA GLN A 292 -18.02 -16.04 3.97
C GLN A 292 -17.06 -16.00 2.78
N ALA A 293 -17.00 -14.89 2.05
CA ALA A 293 -16.09 -14.70 0.92
C ALA A 293 -14.62 -14.82 1.34
N GLY A 294 -14.24 -14.22 2.48
CA GLY A 294 -12.88 -14.35 3.02
C GLY A 294 -12.51 -15.79 3.41
N GLN A 295 -13.48 -16.61 3.83
CA GLN A 295 -13.25 -18.02 4.19
C GLN A 295 -13.19 -18.95 2.97
N THR A 296 -14.01 -18.66 1.96
CA THR A 296 -14.23 -19.56 0.81
C THR A 296 -13.44 -19.15 -0.44
N GLY A 297 -13.01 -17.89 -0.52
CA GLY A 297 -12.49 -17.27 -1.74
C GLY A 297 -13.57 -16.97 -2.78
N ASP A 298 -14.85 -17.24 -2.49
CA ASP A 298 -15.96 -17.03 -3.42
C ASP A 298 -16.60 -15.66 -3.20
N ALA A 299 -16.52 -14.79 -4.22
CA ALA A 299 -17.05 -13.44 -4.15
C ALA A 299 -18.45 -13.31 -4.77
N GLU A 300 -18.97 -14.36 -5.43
CA GLU A 300 -20.33 -14.39 -6.01
C GLU A 300 -21.43 -14.02 -4.99
N PRO A 301 -21.39 -14.49 -3.72
CA PRO A 301 -22.38 -14.12 -2.72
C PRO A 301 -22.39 -12.64 -2.31
N LEU A 302 -21.31 -11.90 -2.59
CA LEU A 302 -21.23 -10.46 -2.35
C LEU A 302 -22.00 -9.70 -3.43
N LEU A 303 -21.71 -10.01 -4.70
CA LEU A 303 -22.37 -9.38 -5.82
C LEU A 303 -23.89 -9.62 -5.78
N ALA A 304 -24.30 -10.86 -5.54
CA ALA A 304 -25.72 -11.21 -5.41
C ALA A 304 -26.40 -10.47 -4.24
N ALA A 305 -25.66 -10.14 -3.17
CA ALA A 305 -26.19 -9.34 -2.07
C ALA A 305 -26.41 -7.88 -2.49
N ILE A 306 -25.47 -7.27 -3.23
CA ILE A 306 -25.61 -5.91 -3.75
C ILE A 306 -26.75 -5.83 -4.78
N GLU A 307 -26.84 -6.78 -5.71
CA GLU A 307 -27.89 -6.82 -6.73
C GLU A 307 -29.28 -7.02 -6.12
N GLY A 308 -29.36 -7.71 -4.97
CA GLY A 308 -30.59 -7.89 -4.21
C GLY A 308 -31.01 -6.68 -3.37
N MET A 309 -30.14 -5.68 -3.19
CA MET A 309 -30.46 -4.45 -2.47
C MET A 309 -31.18 -3.44 -3.37
N ASP A 310 -32.22 -2.82 -2.82
CA ASP A 310 -32.77 -1.61 -3.43
C ASP A 310 -31.76 -0.45 -3.37
N HIS A 311 -32.08 0.63 -4.08
CA HIS A 311 -31.20 1.79 -4.21
C HIS A 311 -30.90 2.44 -2.85
N ASP A 312 -31.89 2.51 -1.95
CA ASP A 312 -31.71 3.09 -0.61
C ASP A 312 -30.72 2.28 0.23
N HIS A 313 -30.84 0.94 0.22
CA HIS A 313 -29.89 0.07 0.92
C HIS A 313 -28.48 0.12 0.32
N ARG A 314 -28.34 0.18 -1.01
CA ARG A 314 -27.02 0.36 -1.64
C ARG A 314 -26.40 1.71 -1.30
N SER A 315 -27.21 2.77 -1.27
CA SER A 315 -26.77 4.12 -0.90
C SER A 315 -26.30 4.17 0.56
N ASP A 316 -27.05 3.55 1.48
CA ASP A 316 -26.67 3.41 2.89
C ASP A 316 -25.34 2.66 3.04
N LEU A 317 -25.18 1.53 2.33
CA LEU A 317 -23.94 0.76 2.35
C LEU A 317 -22.74 1.55 1.81
N LEU A 318 -22.91 2.25 0.68
CA LEU A 318 -21.86 3.05 0.07
C LEU A 318 -21.47 4.22 0.98
N ASN A 319 -22.42 4.96 1.53
CA ASN A 319 -22.14 6.07 2.45
C ASN A 319 -21.37 5.59 3.69
N GLU A 320 -21.81 4.50 4.32
CA GLU A 320 -21.12 3.94 5.49
C GLU A 320 -19.70 3.47 5.13
N THR A 321 -19.55 2.80 3.98
CA THR A 321 -18.25 2.38 3.44
C THR A 321 -17.32 3.57 3.20
N LEU A 322 -17.82 4.66 2.61
CA LEU A 322 -17.05 5.88 2.36
C LEU A 322 -16.68 6.60 3.66
N ASP A 323 -17.55 6.60 4.67
CA ASP A 323 -17.22 7.14 5.99
C ASP A 323 -16.05 6.39 6.63
N PHE A 324 -16.00 5.06 6.49
CA PHE A 324 -14.85 4.27 6.91
C PHE A 324 -13.60 4.57 6.09
N TRP A 325 -13.69 4.69 4.77
CA TRP A 325 -12.54 5.10 3.95
C TRP A 325 -12.02 6.49 4.32
N ALA A 326 -12.91 7.46 4.49
CA ALA A 326 -12.57 8.81 4.93
C ALA A 326 -11.83 8.77 6.27
N PHE A 327 -12.27 7.88 7.16
CA PHE A 327 -11.67 7.67 8.46
C PHE A 327 -10.25 7.07 8.35
N ILE A 328 -10.09 6.02 7.54
CA ILE A 328 -8.80 5.35 7.27
C ILE A 328 -7.80 6.32 6.63
N VAL A 329 -8.20 7.00 5.56
CA VAL A 329 -7.34 7.93 4.80
C VAL A 329 -6.89 9.11 5.66
N ARG A 330 -7.73 9.58 6.59
CA ARG A 330 -7.36 10.66 7.52
C ARG A 330 -6.44 10.21 8.66
N GLY A 331 -6.04 8.94 8.69
CA GLY A 331 -5.19 8.37 9.74
C GLY A 331 -5.85 8.44 11.12
N ALA A 332 -7.19 8.44 11.17
CA ALA A 332 -7.90 8.40 12.44
C ALA A 332 -7.81 6.98 13.03
N ASP A 333 -7.75 6.89 14.35
CA ASP A 333 -7.55 5.64 15.09
C ASP A 333 -8.84 4.80 15.12
N LEU A 334 -8.88 3.69 14.36
CA LEU A 334 -10.06 2.81 14.17
C LEU A 334 -10.69 2.34 15.49
N THR A 335 -9.91 2.29 16.57
CA THR A 335 -10.42 1.94 17.90
C THR A 335 -11.44 2.95 18.46
N ARG A 336 -11.45 4.20 17.97
CA ARG A 336 -12.42 5.23 18.37
C ARG A 336 -13.82 5.02 17.77
N LEU A 337 -13.92 4.39 16.60
CA LEU A 337 -15.21 4.07 15.95
C LEU A 337 -15.89 2.91 16.68
N ASN A 338 -15.15 1.85 16.98
CA ASN A 338 -15.65 0.69 17.71
C ASN A 338 -16.14 1.06 19.13
N ARG A 339 -15.51 2.05 19.78
CA ARG A 339 -15.97 2.59 21.09
C ARG A 339 -17.19 3.51 21.01
N ARG A 340 -17.48 4.14 19.85
CA ARG A 340 -18.70 4.94 19.67
C ARG A 340 -19.93 4.04 19.46
N GLY A 341 -19.76 2.88 18.83
CA GLY A 341 -20.82 1.88 18.67
C GLY A 341 -21.30 1.29 20.01
N ARG A 342 -20.41 1.14 21.00
CA ARG A 342 -20.74 0.57 22.32
C ARG A 342 -21.31 1.56 23.36
N ARG A 343 -21.45 2.85 23.04
CA ARG A 343 -21.83 3.90 24.01
C ARG A 343 -23.10 4.67 23.65
N ARG A 344 -23.84 4.23 22.63
CA ARG A 344 -25.21 4.68 22.34
C ARG A 344 -26.14 3.50 22.52
#